data_AF-A0A846ZW63-F1
#
_entry.id   AF-A0A846ZW63-F1
#
_cell.length_a   1.000
_cell.length_b   1.000
_cell.length_c   1.000
_cell.angle_alpha   90.00
_cell.angle_beta   90.00
_cell.angle_gamma   90.00
#
_symmetry.space_group_name_H-M   'P 1'
#
loop_
_entity.id
_entity.type
_entity.pdbx_description
1 polymer ?
#
loop_
_entity_poly.entity_id
_entity_poly.type
_entity_poly.pdbx_seq_one_letter_code
_entity_poly.pdbx_strand_id
1 'polypeptide(L)'
;MNRFNSIFGQILQLFSKREFFETVYETQAERCAKEFSCWDQFVAMLFCQLGQAHSLREICGRLACYFGKAKHLGLQKAPKRSTLS
;
A
#
# COMPACT_ATOMS: atom_id res chain seq x y z
N MET A 1 14.07 -3.78 15.33
CA MET A 1 14.56 -4.04 13.96
C MET A 1 14.18 -5.48 13.60
N ASN A 2 13.17 -5.69 12.74
CA ASN A 2 12.61 -7.02 12.49
C ASN A 2 13.59 -7.87 11.66
N ARG A 3 13.90 -9.08 12.15
CA ARG A 3 14.97 -9.96 11.65
C ARG A 3 14.66 -10.64 10.31
N PHE A 4 13.40 -10.59 9.86
CA PHE A 4 12.97 -11.07 8.55
C PHE A 4 11.97 -10.08 7.95
N ASN A 5 12.45 -9.25 7.01
CA ASN A 5 11.59 -8.38 6.22
C ASN A 5 11.50 -9.00 4.81
N SER A 6 10.30 -9.06 4.23
CA SER A 6 10.17 -9.54 2.85
C SER A 6 10.99 -8.65 1.90
N ILE A 7 11.36 -9.15 0.71
CA ILE A 7 12.03 -8.31 -0.31
C ILE A 7 11.18 -7.05 -0.58
N PHE A 8 9.86 -7.19 -0.61
CA PHE A 8 8.95 -6.05 -0.71
C PHE A 8 9.10 -5.07 0.45
N GLY A 9 9.18 -5.56 1.69
CA GLY A 9 9.41 -4.72 2.86
C GLY A 9 10.78 -4.04 2.87
N GLN A 10 11.81 -4.63 2.26
CA GLN A 10 13.11 -4.00 2.05
C GLN A 10 13.04 -2.89 0.98
N ILE A 11 12.34 -3.14 -0.13
CA ILE A 11 12.10 -2.13 -1.17
C ILE A 11 11.31 -0.95 -0.59
N LEU A 12 10.30 -1.22 0.26
CA LEU A 12 9.50 -0.17 0.88
C LEU A 12 10.33 0.72 1.82
N GLN A 13 11.44 0.21 2.38
CA GLN A 13 12.36 1.00 3.22
C GLN A 13 13.21 1.99 2.42
N LEU A 14 13.29 1.87 1.09
CA LEU A 14 13.95 2.85 0.23
C LEU A 14 13.21 4.19 0.21
N PHE A 15 11.92 4.19 0.58
CA PHE A 15 11.09 5.38 0.63
C PHE A 15 11.05 5.96 2.05
N SER A 16 11.38 7.24 2.18
CA SER A 16 11.28 7.96 3.44
C SER A 16 9.80 8.17 3.80
N LYS A 17 9.34 7.48 4.85
CA LYS A 17 7.98 7.70 5.38
C LYS A 17 7.76 9.16 5.80
N ARG A 18 8.80 9.80 6.33
CA ARG A 18 8.71 11.19 6.79
C ARG A 18 8.39 12.13 5.63
N GLU A 19 9.18 12.07 4.58
CA GLU A 19 8.99 12.93 3.39
C GLU A 19 7.63 12.64 2.74
N PHE A 20 7.23 11.37 2.67
CA PHE A 20 5.91 11.00 2.15
C PHE A 20 4.77 11.68 2.93
N PHE A 21 4.77 11.56 4.27
CA PHE A 21 3.71 12.15 5.08
C PHE A 21 3.75 13.68 5.12
N GLU A 22 4.94 14.28 4.99
CA GLU A 22 5.10 15.73 4.83
C GLU A 22 4.40 16.19 3.55
N THR A 23 4.66 15.53 2.42
CA THR A 23 3.95 15.83 1.16
C THR A 23 2.44 15.59 1.25
N VAL A 24 1.99 14.51 1.88
CA VAL A 24 0.55 14.23 2.08
C VAL A 24 -0.13 15.34 2.91
N TYR A 25 0.57 15.85 3.94
CA TYR A 25 0.08 16.94 4.76
C TYR A 25 0.02 18.27 3.98
N GLU A 26 1.10 18.63 3.28
CA GLU A 26 1.17 19.85 2.47
C GLU A 26 0.10 19.89 1.38
N THR A 27 -0.12 18.75 0.72
CA THR A 27 -1.10 18.61 -0.37
C THR A 27 -2.53 18.37 0.12
N GLN A 28 -2.72 18.15 1.43
CA GLN A 28 -4.01 17.76 2.03
C GLN A 28 -4.63 16.51 1.35
N ALA A 29 -3.79 15.62 0.81
CA ALA A 29 -4.22 14.46 0.02
C ALA A 29 -5.09 13.47 0.81
N GLU A 30 -4.93 13.43 2.14
CA GLU A 30 -5.66 12.50 3.01
C GLU A 30 -7.00 13.08 3.55
N ARG A 31 -7.38 14.31 3.18
CA ARG A 31 -8.56 15.01 3.72
C ARG A 31 -9.90 14.25 3.55
N CYS A 32 -10.01 13.42 2.52
CA CYS A 32 -11.20 12.63 2.22
C CYS A 32 -11.02 11.13 2.46
N ALA A 33 -9.85 10.70 2.93
CA ALA A 33 -9.59 9.29 3.22
C ALA A 33 -10.37 8.85 4.46
N LYS A 34 -10.97 7.67 4.41
CA LYS A 34 -11.72 7.08 5.53
C LYS A 34 -11.03 5.83 6.07
N GLU A 35 -11.05 4.76 5.27
CA GLU A 35 -10.53 3.44 5.66
C GLU A 35 -9.26 3.05 4.87
N PHE A 36 -8.80 3.89 3.95
CA PHE A 36 -7.66 3.63 3.07
C PHE A 36 -6.82 4.89 2.97
N SER A 37 -5.68 4.90 3.67
CA SER A 37 -4.79 6.07 3.73
C SER A 37 -4.00 6.24 2.43
N CYS A 38 -3.41 7.43 2.23
CA CYS A 38 -2.50 7.65 1.11
C CYS A 38 -1.31 6.67 1.15
N TRP A 39 -0.86 6.31 2.36
CA TRP A 39 0.19 5.31 2.54
C TRP A 39 -0.25 3.91 2.11
N ASP A 40 -1.45 3.49 2.50
CA ASP A 40 -2.01 2.19 2.11
C ASP A 40 -2.17 2.09 0.58
N GLN A 41 -2.60 3.18 -0.06
CA GLN A 41 -2.70 3.29 -1.52
C GLN A 41 -1.33 3.18 -2.18
N PHE A 42 -0.33 3.89 -1.66
CA PHE A 42 1.04 3.84 -2.17
C PHE A 42 1.62 2.41 -2.10
N VAL A 43 1.52 1.77 -0.93
CA VAL A 43 1.99 0.39 -0.71
C VAL A 43 1.30 -0.59 -1.65
N ALA A 44 -0.03 -0.47 -1.81
CA ALA A 44 -0.81 -1.29 -2.72
C ALA A 44 -0.34 -1.13 -4.17
N MET A 45 -0.17 0.11 -4.65
CA MET A 45 0.25 0.40 -6.02
C MET A 45 1.67 -0.07 -6.29
N LEU A 46 2.60 0.13 -5.35
CA LEU A 46 3.98 -0.35 -5.46
C LEU A 46 4.04 -1.88 -5.56
N PHE A 47 3.26 -2.58 -4.73
CA PHE A 47 3.17 -4.04 -4.80
C PHE A 47 2.65 -4.52 -6.16
N CYS A 48 1.71 -3.79 -6.74
CA CYS A 48 1.12 -4.14 -8.03
C CYS A 48 2.06 -3.91 -9.20
N GLN A 49 2.80 -2.80 -9.18
CA GLN A 49 3.83 -2.50 -10.19
C GLN A 49 4.94 -3.56 -10.17
N LEU A 50 5.44 -3.91 -8.98
CA LEU A 50 6.46 -4.96 -8.82
C LEU A 50 5.94 -6.36 -9.17
N GLY A 51 4.65 -6.61 -8.95
CA GLY A 51 3.98 -7.86 -9.30
C GLY A 51 3.58 -7.99 -10.77
N GLN A 52 3.90 -6.99 -11.61
CA GLN A 52 3.43 -6.86 -13.01
C GLN A 52 1.91 -7.08 -13.13
N ALA A 53 1.14 -6.52 -12.21
CA ALA A 53 -0.32 -6.61 -12.30
C ALA A 53 -0.81 -5.71 -13.46
N HIS A 54 -1.43 -6.32 -14.46
CA HIS A 54 -1.87 -5.63 -15.69
C HIS A 54 -3.33 -5.17 -15.61
N SER A 55 -4.04 -5.46 -14.51
CA SER A 55 -5.41 -4.97 -14.29
C SER A 55 -5.74 -4.75 -12.83
N LEU A 56 -6.62 -3.77 -12.54
CA LEU A 56 -7.18 -3.54 -11.19
C LEU A 56 -7.79 -4.80 -10.55
N ARG A 57 -8.24 -5.76 -11.37
CA ARG A 57 -8.78 -7.04 -10.91
C ARG A 57 -7.69 -7.99 -10.43
N GLU A 58 -6.55 -8.02 -11.11
CA GLU A 58 -5.35 -8.74 -10.64
C GLU A 58 -4.77 -8.09 -9.40
N ILE A 59 -4.81 -6.75 -9.32
CA ILE A 59 -4.40 -5.96 -8.16
C ILE A 59 -5.23 -6.33 -6.92
N CYS A 60 -6.55 -6.20 -6.99
CA CYS A 60 -7.44 -6.55 -5.87
C CYS A 60 -7.36 -8.06 -5.54
N GLY A 61 -7.22 -8.94 -6.54
CA GLY A 61 -7.11 -10.38 -6.34
C GLY A 61 -5.80 -10.81 -5.67
N ARG A 62 -4.65 -10.27 -6.11
CA ARG A 62 -3.33 -10.52 -5.51
C ARG A 62 -3.25 -9.93 -4.11
N LEU A 63 -3.71 -8.70 -3.92
CA LEU A 63 -3.79 -8.09 -2.59
C LEU A 63 -4.67 -8.95 -1.67
N ALA A 64 -5.89 -9.32 -2.08
CA ALA A 64 -6.80 -10.16 -1.27
C ALA A 64 -6.19 -11.52 -0.88
N CYS A 65 -5.42 -12.15 -1.77
CA CYS A 65 -4.67 -13.37 -1.47
C CYS A 65 -3.55 -13.14 -0.44
N TYR A 66 -2.88 -11.99 -0.49
CA TYR A 66 -1.83 -11.60 0.45
C TYR A 66 -2.36 -10.96 1.75
N PHE A 67 -3.64 -10.60 1.85
CA PHE A 67 -4.21 -9.90 3.01
C PHE A 67 -4.12 -10.69 4.32
N GLY A 68 -4.20 -12.03 4.27
CA GLY A 68 -3.94 -12.88 5.43
C GLY A 68 -2.50 -12.74 6.00
N LYS A 69 -1.53 -12.37 5.15
CA LYS A 69 -0.13 -12.10 5.49
C LYS A 69 0.23 -10.60 5.51
N ALA A 70 -0.68 -9.68 5.20
CA ALA A 70 -0.39 -8.24 5.15
C ALA A 70 -0.81 -7.48 6.42
N LYS A 71 -1.44 -8.16 7.40
CA LYS A 71 -1.89 -7.56 8.66
C LYS A 71 -0.75 -6.90 9.46
N HIS A 72 0.47 -7.41 9.33
CA HIS A 72 1.69 -6.88 9.97
C HIS A 72 2.35 -5.74 9.18
N LEU A 73 1.84 -5.43 7.98
CA LEU A 73 2.29 -4.31 7.14
C LEU A 73 1.39 -3.06 7.27
N GLY A 74 0.38 -3.09 8.16
CA GLY A 74 -0.50 -1.95 8.46
C GLY A 74 -1.84 -1.97 7.73
N LEU A 75 -2.04 -2.88 6.77
CA LEU A 75 -3.26 -2.97 5.98
C LEU A 75 -4.32 -3.81 6.71
N GLN A 76 -5.42 -3.17 7.14
CA GLN A 76 -6.49 -3.85 7.90
C GLN A 76 -7.50 -4.59 7.01
N LYS A 77 -7.66 -4.19 5.74
CA LYS A 77 -8.64 -4.78 4.81
C LYS A 77 -8.27 -4.60 3.35
N ALA A 78 -8.62 -5.58 2.51
CA ALA A 78 -8.42 -5.50 1.07
C ALA A 78 -9.13 -4.31 0.45
N PRO A 79 -8.42 -3.44 -0.31
CA PRO A 79 -9.06 -2.31 -0.96
C PRO A 79 -10.07 -2.81 -1.99
N LYS A 80 -11.27 -2.23 -1.96
CA LYS A 80 -12.31 -2.50 -2.97
C LYS A 80 -11.87 -1.89 -4.29
N ARG A 81 -12.33 -2.45 -5.41
CA ARG A 81 -12.02 -1.94 -6.76
C ARG A 81 -12.33 -0.46 -6.94
N SER A 82 -13.42 0.02 -6.33
CA SER A 82 -13.85 1.42 -6.33
C SER A 82 -12.98 2.37 -5.48
N THR A 83 -12.01 1.83 -4.72
CA THR A 83 -11.05 2.59 -3.91
C THR A 83 -9.76 2.84 -4.68
N LEU A 84 -9.51 2.10 -5.76
CA LEU A 84 -8.32 2.20 -6.62
C LEU A 84 -8.64 2.75 -8.02
N SER A 85 -9.89 3.12 -8.28
CA SER A 85 -10.39 3.71 -9.53
C SER A 85 -10.30 5.22 -9.52
#